data_AF-W2KUP6-F1
#
_entry.id   AF-W2KUP6-F1
#
_cell.length_a   1.000
_cell.length_b   1.000
_cell.length_c   1.000
_cell.angle_alpha   90.00
_cell.angle_beta   90.00
_cell.angle_gamma   90.00
#
_symmetry.space_group_name_H-M   'P 1'
#
loop_
_entity.id
_entity.type
_entity.pdbx_description
1 polymer ?
#
loop_
_entity_poly.entity_id
_entity_poly.type
_entity_poly.pdbx_seq_one_letter_code
_entity_poly.pdbx_strand_id
1 'polypeptide(L)' 'NKYTRSWEGSACVFLSGLVFPALQYAAFDNFWQVLLSMLILAPTMAYAEATAPHTMDTPVLMTGCGVILYAIVNIV' A
#
# COMPACT_ATOMS: atom_id res chain seq x y z
N ASN A 1 18.24 18.58 1.19
CA ASN A 1 18.24 17.45 0.24
C ASN A 1 17.07 16.53 0.53
N LYS A 2 15.89 16.88 0.04
CA LYS A 2 14.73 15.99 0.09
C LYS A 2 14.74 15.23 -1.23
N TYR A 3 15.04 13.94 -1.20
CA TYR A 3 14.96 13.08 -2.38
C TYR A 3 13.47 12.95 -2.73
N THR A 4 12.95 13.86 -3.56
CA THR A 4 11.58 13.77 -4.06
C THR A 4 11.57 12.75 -5.19
N ARG A 5 10.88 11.63 -5.01
CA ARG A 5 10.73 10.61 -6.05
C ARG A 5 9.87 11.08 -7.23
N SER A 6 9.97 10.39 -8.36
CA SER A 6 9.21 10.72 -9.56
C SER A 6 7.72 10.47 -9.34
N TRP A 7 6.90 11.32 -9.93
CA TRP A 7 5.44 11.18 -9.92
C TRP A 7 4.98 9.86 -10.54
N GLU A 8 5.72 9.36 -11.53
CA GLU A 8 5.44 8.08 -12.19
C GLU A 8 5.62 6.89 -11.25
N GLY A 9 6.68 6.89 -10.43
CA GLY A 9 6.93 5.84 -9.43
C GLY A 9 5.84 5.80 -8.37
N SER A 10 5.50 6.97 -7.82
CA SER A 10 4.45 7.10 -6.80
C SER A 10 3.06 6.73 -7.35
N ALA A 11 2.75 7.09 -8.61
CA ALA A 11 1.51 6.69 -9.27
C ALA A 11 1.42 5.18 -9.51
N CYS A 12 2.53 4.53 -9.89
CA CYS A 12 2.58 3.08 -10.05
C CYS A 12 2.30 2.36 -8.71
N VAL A 13 2.89 2.85 -7.61
CA VAL A 13 2.68 2.30 -6.27
C VAL A 13 1.24 2.55 -5.78
N PHE A 14 0.67 3.71 -6.08
CA PHE A 14 -0.72 4.02 -5.77
C PHE A 14 -1.70 3.10 -6.51
N LEU A 15 -1.52 2.95 -7.83
CA LEU A 15 -2.38 2.09 -8.66
C LEU A 15 -2.28 0.62 -8.25
N SER A 16 -1.08 0.12 -7.96
CA SER A 16 -0.92 -1.24 -7.46
C SER A 16 -1.61 -1.45 -6.10
N GLY A 17 -1.57 -0.45 -5.21
CA GLY A 17 -2.31 -0.45 -3.94
C GLY A 17 -3.84 -0.47 -4.09
N LEU A 18 -4.38 -0.07 -5.25
CA LEU A 18 -5.82 -0.18 -5.56
C LEU A 18 -6.17 -1.50 -6.26
N VAL A 19 -5.36 -1.90 -7.25
CA VAL A 19 -5.67 -3.03 -8.13
C VAL A 19 -5.47 -4.37 -7.43
N PHE A 20 -4.40 -4.55 -6.66
CA PHE A 20 -4.12 -5.85 -6.04
C PHE A 20 -5.15 -6.25 -5.00
N PRO A 21 -5.59 -5.39 -4.06
CA PRO A 21 -6.67 -5.77 -3.13
C PRO A 21 -7.98 -6.09 -3.85
N ALA A 22 -8.30 -5.39 -4.94
CA ALA A 22 -9.48 -5.65 -5.75
C ALA A 22 -9.41 -7.02 -6.47
N LEU A 23 -8.24 -7.40 -6.99
CA LEU A 23 -8.03 -8.73 -7.57
C LEU A 23 -8.10 -9.83 -6.51
N GLN A 24 -7.63 -9.54 -5.29
CA GLN A 24 -7.66 -10.46 -4.16
C GLN A 24 -8.99 -10.42 -3.37
N TYR A 25 -10.08 -9.86 -3.91
CA TYR A 25 -11.34 -9.68 -3.16
C TYR A 25 -11.85 -10.97 -2.48
N ALA A 26 -11.62 -12.14 -3.09
CA ALA A 26 -12.03 -13.43 -2.55
C ALA A 26 -11.26 -13.87 -1.30
N ALA A 27 -10.13 -13.23 -0.99
CA ALA A 27 -9.33 -13.46 0.22
C ALA A 27 -9.79 -12.60 1.41
N PHE A 28 -10.76 -11.71 1.22
CA PHE A 28 -11.34 -10.88 2.26
C PHE A 28 -12.74 -11.39 2.61
N ASP A 29 -13.09 -11.32 3.90
CA ASP A 29 -14.40 -11.82 4.38
C ASP A 29 -15.52 -10.82 4.09
N ASN A 30 -15.20 -9.54 3.94
CA ASN A 30 -16.18 -8.46 3.78
C ASN A 30 -15.78 -7.45 2.71
N PHE A 31 -16.78 -6.92 1.99
CA PHE A 31 -16.58 -5.82 1.03
C PHE A 31 -15.91 -4.60 1.66
N TRP A 32 -16.21 -4.30 2.92
CA TRP A 32 -15.59 -3.19 3.65
C TRP A 32 -14.10 -3.38 3.90
N GLN A 33 -13.61 -4.62 4.09
CA GLN A 33 -12.18 -4.89 4.23
C GLN A 33 -11.46 -4.66 2.89
N VAL A 34 -12.08 -5.02 1.76
CA VAL A 34 -11.55 -4.71 0.42
C VAL A 34 -11.51 -3.21 0.18
N LEU A 35 -12.60 -2.49 0.50
CA LEU A 35 -12.66 -1.04 0.31
C LEU A 35 -11.66 -0.29 1.20
N LEU A 36 -11.54 -0.68 2.47
CA LEU A 36 -10.59 -0.08 3.42
C LEU A 36 -9.15 -0.38 3.03
N SER A 37 -8.85 -1.60 2.58
CA SER A 37 -7.51 -1.91 2.06
C SER A 37 -7.18 -1.06 0.85
N MET A 38 -8.08 -0.88 -0.11
CA MET A 38 -7.83 0.02 -1.23
C MET A 38 -7.60 1.48 -0.79
N LEU A 39 -8.43 2.00 0.12
CA LEU A 39 -8.38 3.41 0.56
C LEU A 39 -7.18 3.73 1.46
N ILE A 40 -6.71 2.79 2.27
CA ILE A 40 -5.61 3.02 3.23
C ILE A 40 -4.28 2.65 2.60
N LEU A 41 -4.22 1.52 1.90
CA LEU A 41 -2.98 0.93 1.42
C LEU A 41 -2.42 1.74 0.23
N ALA A 42 -3.27 2.20 -0.70
CA ALA A 42 -2.83 3.03 -1.84
C ALA A 42 -2.11 4.34 -1.46
N PRO A 43 -2.68 5.25 -0.64
CA PRO A 43 -1.99 6.49 -0.25
C PRO A 43 -0.79 6.24 0.67
N THR A 44 -0.88 5.24 1.57
CA THR A 44 0.21 4.96 2.51
C THR A 44 1.45 4.43 1.78
N MET A 45 1.26 3.58 0.77
CA MET A 45 2.37 3.03 -0.01
C MET A 45 2.99 4.08 -0.94
N ALA A 46 2.17 4.93 -1.56
CA ALA A 46 2.66 6.05 -2.36
C ALA A 46 3.49 7.05 -1.51
N TYR A 47 3.05 7.29 -0.26
CA TYR A 47 3.79 8.11 0.69
C TYR A 47 5.08 7.44 1.18
N ALA A 48 5.03 6.14 1.45
CA ALA A 48 6.21 5.36 1.86
C ALA A 48 7.27 5.34 0.76
N GLU A 49 6.89 5.16 -0.51
CA GLU A 49 7.82 5.25 -1.65
C GLU A 49 8.42 6.65 -1.79
N ALA A 50 7.64 7.70 -1.56
CA ALA A 50 8.12 9.08 -1.63
C ALA A 50 9.07 9.48 -0.48
N THR A 51 9.09 8.72 0.62
CA THR A 51 9.82 9.08 1.85
C THR A 51 10.96 8.11 2.18
N ALA A 52 10.90 6.86 1.72
CA ALA A 52 11.88 5.84 2.04
C ALA A 52 13.27 6.15 1.40
N PRO A 53 14.38 5.89 2.11
CA PRO A 53 15.71 5.89 1.52
C PRO A 53 15.85 4.76 0.50
N HIS A 54 16.45 5.02 -0.67
CA HIS A 54 16.47 4.08 -1.81
C HIS A 54 17.00 2.66 -1.51
N THR A 55 17.80 2.51 -0.46
CA THR A 55 18.31 1.21 0.02
C THR A 55 17.30 0.41 0.85
N MET A 56 16.26 1.09 1.36
CA MET A 56 15.25 0.58 2.29
C MET A 56 13.83 0.63 1.72
N ASP A 57 13.63 1.05 0.46
CA ASP A 57 12.32 1.11 -0.19
C ASP A 57 11.56 -0.22 -0.07
N THR A 58 12.19 -1.31 -0.49
CA THR A 58 11.60 -2.65 -0.52
C THR A 58 11.19 -3.14 0.87
N PRO A 59 12.07 -3.16 1.90
CA PRO A 59 11.65 -3.59 3.23
C PRO A 59 10.58 -2.68 3.84
N VAL A 60 10.66 -1.35 3.66
CA VAL A 60 9.67 -0.42 4.20
C VAL A 60 8.29 -0.63 3.57
N LEU A 61 8.22 -0.77 2.24
CA LEU A 61 6.98 -1.04 1.52
C LEU A 61 6.39 -2.41 1.91
N MET A 62 7.23 -3.44 1.98
CA MET A 62 6.78 -4.81 2.27
C MET A 62 6.27 -4.95 3.71
N THR A 63 6.98 -4.37 4.68
CA THR A 63 6.53 -4.35 6.08
C THR A 63 5.30 -3.47 6.25
N GLY A 64 5.27 -2.26 5.66
CA GLY A 64 4.11 -1.35 5.73
C GLY A 64 2.84 -2.00 5.16
N CYS A 65 2.94 -2.57 3.96
CA CYS A 65 1.84 -3.32 3.33
C CYS A 65 1.37 -4.48 4.20
N GLY A 66 2.30 -5.30 4.70
CA GLY A 66 1.98 -6.47 5.53
C GLY A 66 1.27 -6.10 6.83
N VAL A 67 1.73 -5.07 7.54
CA VAL A 67 1.11 -4.60 8.79
C VAL A 67 -0.29 -4.04 8.54
N ILE A 68 -0.48 -3.24 7.48
CA ILE A 68 -1.78 -2.65 7.14
C ILE A 68 -2.78 -3.73 6.77
N LEU A 69 -2.39 -4.67 5.89
CA LEU A 69 -3.28 -5.78 5.50
C LEU A 69 -3.62 -6.68 6.69
N TYR A 70 -2.63 -7.01 7.53
CA TYR A 70 -2.86 -7.81 8.73
C TYR A 70 -3.88 -7.14 9.67
N ALA A 71 -3.72 -5.83 9.91
CA ALA A 71 -4.65 -5.05 10.73
C ALA A 71 -6.06 -5.04 10.13
N ILE A 72 -6.19 -4.83 8.82
CA ILE A 72 -7.51 -4.80 8.16
C ILE A 72 -8.19 -6.16 8.19
N VAL A 73 -7.46 -7.26 8.01
CA VAL A 73 -8.05 -8.61 7.99
C VAL A 73 -8.40 -9.10 9.39
N ASN A 74 -7.62 -8.76 10.42
CA ASN A 74 -7.79 -9.35 11.76
C ASN A 74 -8.49 -8.44 12.77
N ILE A 75 -8.54 -7.13 12.53
CA ILE A 75 -9.09 -6.14 13.49
C ILE A 75 -10.43 -5.57 13.03
N VAL A 76 -10.71 -5.57 11.72
CA VAL A 76 -11.95 -5.03 11.12
C VAL A 76 -12.87 -6.16 10.69
#